data_AF-A0A2M7EBR2-F1
#
_entry.id   AF-A0A2M7EBR2-F1
#
_cell.length_a   1.000
_cell.length_b   1.000
_cell.length_c   1.000
_cell.angle_alpha   90.00
_cell.angle_beta   90.00
_cell.angle_gamma   90.00
#
_symmetry.space_group_name_H-M   'P 1'
#
loop_
_entity.id
_entity.type
_entity.pdbx_description
1 polymer ?
#
loop_
_entity_poly.entity_id
_entity_poly.type
_entity_poly.pdbx_seq_one_letter_code
_entity_poly.pdbx_strand_id
1 'polypeptide(L)'
;MPITKSAKKALRQSLRRRARNLQKMRKLKNLLKEVKNLVTQKKVKEDKSSFPPSLSRGESSAIEEARKLLPRVYKLLDKAAKTGLIKKNTASRKKSRITKLISKSQQ
;
A
#
# COMPACT_ATOMS: atom_id res chain seq x y z
N MET A 1 33.69 5.34 -15.00
CA MET A 1 33.75 3.89 -14.72
C MET A 1 34.44 3.63 -13.40
N PRO A 2 34.09 2.59 -12.63
CA PRO A 2 34.82 2.25 -11.41
C PRO A 2 36.23 1.76 -11.77
N ILE A 3 37.26 2.43 -11.27
CA ILE A 3 38.67 2.14 -11.58
C ILE A 3 39.21 1.08 -10.61
N THR A 4 39.08 1.32 -9.31
CA THR A 4 39.60 0.45 -8.25
C THR A 4 38.77 -0.84 -8.10
N LYS A 5 39.42 -1.91 -7.62
CA LYS A 5 38.77 -3.21 -7.37
C LYS A 5 37.60 -3.09 -6.38
N SER A 6 37.74 -2.26 -5.35
CA SER A 6 36.68 -1.97 -4.37
C SER A 6 35.48 -1.27 -5.01
N ALA A 7 35.71 -0.28 -5.87
CA ALA A 7 34.66 0.42 -6.58
C ALA A 7 33.90 -0.49 -7.56
N LYS A 8 34.62 -1.35 -8.31
CA LYS A 8 34.00 -2.38 -9.18
C LYS A 8 33.12 -3.35 -8.38
N LYS A 9 33.57 -3.78 -7.19
CA LYS A 9 32.78 -4.64 -6.28
C LYS A 9 31.54 -3.93 -5.75
N ALA A 10 31.68 -2.67 -5.31
CA ALA A 10 30.57 -1.87 -4.82
C ALA A 10 29.47 -1.69 -5.89
N LEU A 11 29.85 -1.42 -7.15
CA LEU A 11 28.90 -1.32 -8.27
C LEU A 11 28.13 -2.63 -8.48
N ARG A 12 28.81 -3.78 -8.49
CA ARG A 12 28.13 -5.09 -8.60
C ARG A 12 27.14 -5.33 -7.46
N GLN A 13 27.53 -4.99 -6.24
CA GLN A 13 26.67 -5.14 -5.07
C GLN A 13 25.45 -4.21 -5.12
N SER A 14 25.64 -2.96 -5.53
CA SER A 14 24.56 -1.97 -5.61
C SER A 14 23.52 -2.36 -6.66
N LEU A 15 23.96 -2.83 -7.84
CA LEU A 15 23.07 -3.34 -8.89
C LEU A 15 22.22 -4.52 -8.39
N ARG A 16 22.84 -5.51 -7.74
CA ARG A 16 22.14 -6.67 -7.16
C ARG A 16 21.16 -6.29 -6.05
N ARG A 17 21.54 -5.33 -5.18
CA ARG A 17 20.65 -4.81 -4.13
C ARG A 17 19.47 -4.04 -4.74
N ARG A 18 19.73 -3.19 -5.74
CA ARG A 18 18.71 -2.42 -6.46
C ARG A 18 17.68 -3.32 -7.11
N ALA A 19 18.10 -4.35 -7.85
CA ALA A 19 17.19 -5.29 -8.50
C ALA A 19 16.22 -5.96 -7.49
N ARG A 20 16.75 -6.48 -6.38
CA ARG A 20 15.94 -7.10 -5.32
C ARG A 20 15.00 -6.11 -4.62
N ASN A 21 15.49 -4.90 -4.32
CA ASN A 21 14.67 -3.87 -3.67
C ASN A 21 13.54 -3.40 -4.59
N LEU A 22 13.81 -3.31 -5.89
CA LEU A 22 12.83 -2.92 -6.90
C LEU A 22 11.70 -3.95 -7.00
N GLN A 23 12.02 -5.25 -7.02
CA GLN A 23 11.02 -6.33 -6.98
C GLN A 23 10.14 -6.25 -5.72
N LYS A 24 10.75 -6.12 -4.54
CA LYS A 24 10.03 -5.96 -3.26
C LYS A 24 9.13 -4.71 -3.26
N MET A 25 9.61 -3.61 -3.85
CA MET A 25 8.83 -2.37 -3.97
C MET A 25 7.66 -2.47 -4.93
N ARG A 26 7.82 -3.15 -6.07
CA ARG A 26 6.72 -3.44 -6.98
C ARG A 26 5.63 -4.25 -6.29
N LYS A 27 5.99 -5.35 -5.60
CA LYS A 27 5.03 -6.19 -4.87
C LYS A 27 4.24 -5.41 -3.82
N LEU A 28 4.93 -4.58 -3.03
CA LEU A 28 4.29 -3.73 -2.02
C LEU A 28 3.37 -2.69 -2.66
N LYS A 29 3.79 -2.05 -3.76
CA LYS A 29 2.96 -1.07 -4.49
C LYS A 29 1.71 -1.71 -5.10
N ASN A 30 1.83 -2.91 -5.66
CA ASN A 30 0.71 -3.64 -6.26
C ASN A 30 -0.36 -3.96 -5.21
N LEU A 31 0.04 -4.51 -4.06
CA LEU A 31 -0.88 -4.77 -2.94
C LEU A 31 -1.58 -3.50 -2.44
N LEU A 32 -0.86 -2.38 -2.36
CA LEU A 32 -1.47 -1.10 -1.99
C LEU A 32 -2.45 -0.60 -3.05
N LYS A 33 -2.17 -0.85 -4.34
CA LYS A 33 -3.05 -0.48 -5.45
C LYS A 33 -4.32 -1.33 -5.44
N GLU A 34 -4.21 -2.62 -5.17
CA GLU A 34 -5.36 -3.54 -5.01
C GLU A 34 -6.32 -3.02 -3.93
N VAL A 35 -5.81 -2.74 -2.72
CA VAL A 35 -6.64 -2.19 -1.64
C VAL A 35 -7.28 -0.86 -2.03
N LYS A 36 -6.52 0.02 -2.69
CA LYS A 36 -7.08 1.31 -3.16
C LYS A 36 -8.20 1.08 -4.19
N ASN A 37 -8.00 0.18 -5.14
CA ASN A 37 -8.96 -0.12 -6.20
C ASN A 37 -10.28 -0.68 -5.61
N LEU A 38 -10.19 -1.62 -4.66
CA LEU A 38 -11.36 -2.18 -3.98
C LEU A 38 -12.22 -1.09 -3.31
N VAL A 39 -11.58 -0.12 -2.66
CA VAL A 39 -12.29 1.01 -2.04
C VAL A 39 -12.89 1.95 -3.09
N THR A 40 -12.20 2.19 -4.22
CA THR A 40 -12.68 3.14 -5.25
C THR A 40 -13.76 2.60 -6.17
N GLN A 41 -13.81 1.29 -6.44
CA GLN A 41 -14.80 0.68 -7.35
C GLN A 41 -16.25 0.94 -6.90
N LYS A 42 -16.45 1.15 -5.60
CA LYS A 42 -17.76 1.50 -5.02
C LYS A 42 -18.19 2.95 -5.32
N LYS A 43 -17.26 3.93 -5.31
CA LYS A 43 -17.60 5.36 -5.54
C LYS A 43 -18.23 5.61 -6.91
N VAL A 44 -17.71 4.99 -7.98
CA VAL A 44 -18.21 5.22 -9.35
C VAL A 44 -19.64 4.70 -9.55
N LYS A 45 -20.08 3.72 -8.75
CA LYS A 45 -21.42 3.12 -8.86
C LYS A 45 -22.46 3.78 -7.95
N GLU A 46 -22.08 4.35 -6.81
CA GLU A 46 -23.02 4.95 -5.84
C GLU A 46 -23.27 6.46 -6.07
N ASP A 47 -22.32 7.20 -6.64
CA ASP A 47 -22.36 8.68 -6.61
C ASP A 47 -23.28 9.33 -7.67
N LYS A 48 -24.11 8.57 -8.42
CA LYS A 48 -25.00 9.14 -9.47
C LYS A 48 -26.50 9.16 -9.13
N SER A 49 -26.97 8.58 -8.03
CA SER A 49 -28.42 8.30 -7.91
C SER A 49 -29.08 8.40 -6.52
N SER A 50 -28.58 9.18 -5.55
CA SER A 50 -29.38 9.33 -4.30
C SER A 50 -29.09 10.61 -3.51
N PHE A 51 -30.06 11.51 -3.53
CA PHE A 51 -30.35 12.47 -2.45
C PHE A 51 -31.74 12.07 -1.93
N PRO A 52 -32.04 11.94 -0.62
CA PRO A 52 -31.24 12.15 0.61
C PRO A 52 -30.89 10.82 1.35
N PRO A 53 -29.90 10.76 2.28
CA PRO A 53 -29.56 9.52 2.98
C PRO A 53 -29.99 9.55 4.45
N SER A 54 -31.03 8.78 4.78
CA SER A 54 -31.16 8.17 6.11
C SER A 54 -31.30 6.66 5.94
N LEU A 55 -30.88 5.95 6.97
CA LEU A 55 -30.98 4.50 7.22
C LEU A 55 -29.84 3.62 6.68
N SER A 56 -29.00 3.22 7.66
CA SER A 56 -28.31 1.94 7.76
C SER A 56 -27.73 1.38 6.47
N ARG A 57 -26.54 1.86 6.08
CA ARG A 57 -25.70 1.18 5.09
C ARG A 57 -25.17 -0.12 5.72
N GLY A 58 -25.92 -1.20 5.55
CA GLY A 58 -25.43 -2.57 5.75
C GLY A 58 -24.08 -2.73 5.06
N GLU A 59 -23.12 -3.31 5.77
CA GLU A 59 -21.72 -3.36 5.37
C GLU A 59 -21.59 -4.08 4.02
N SER A 60 -21.19 -3.32 2.99
CA SER A 60 -20.93 -3.86 1.67
C SER A 60 -19.74 -4.82 1.69
N SER A 61 -19.88 -6.01 1.12
CA SER A 61 -18.88 -7.08 1.01
C SER A 61 -17.45 -6.61 0.66
N ALA A 62 -17.29 -5.66 -0.26
CA ALA A 62 -15.99 -5.14 -0.67
C ALA A 62 -15.25 -4.33 0.42
N ILE A 63 -15.98 -3.66 1.33
CA ILE A 63 -15.40 -2.92 2.45
C ILE A 63 -14.91 -3.90 3.52
N GLU A 64 -15.64 -4.99 3.74
CA GLU A 64 -15.19 -6.07 4.62
C GLU A 64 -13.95 -6.78 4.09
N GLU A 65 -13.89 -7.04 2.78
CA GLU A 65 -12.70 -7.60 2.13
C GLU A 65 -11.48 -6.68 2.29
N ALA A 66 -11.66 -5.37 2.12
CA ALA A 66 -10.61 -4.39 2.37
C ALA A 66 -10.17 -4.39 3.85
N ARG A 67 -11.12 -4.49 4.81
CA ARG A 67 -10.83 -4.62 6.24
C ARG A 67 -10.04 -5.89 6.54
N LYS A 68 -10.39 -7.03 5.94
CA LYS A 68 -9.68 -8.31 6.08
C LYS A 68 -8.24 -8.25 5.53
N LEU A 69 -7.98 -7.43 4.52
CA LEU A 69 -6.63 -7.25 3.95
C LEU A 69 -5.73 -6.31 4.77
N LEU A 70 -6.28 -5.48 5.67
CA LEU A 70 -5.51 -4.51 6.46
C LEU A 70 -4.40 -5.13 7.31
N PRO A 71 -4.62 -6.19 8.09
CA PRO A 71 -3.58 -6.78 8.93
C PRO A 71 -2.38 -7.26 8.09
N ARG A 72 -2.66 -7.82 6.91
CA ARG A 72 -1.64 -8.28 5.96
C ARG A 72 -0.82 -7.10 5.43
N VAL A 73 -1.46 -5.99 5.06
CA VAL A 73 -0.79 -4.78 4.59
C VAL A 73 0.08 -4.17 5.70
N TYR A 74 -0.41 -4.10 6.92
CA TYR A 74 0.36 -3.60 8.06
C TYR A 74 1.60 -4.44 8.32
N LYS A 75 1.45 -5.77 8.40
CA LYS A 75 2.56 -6.71 8.57
C LYS A 75 3.63 -6.53 7.50
N LEU A 76 3.25 -6.31 6.24
CA LEU A 76 4.19 -6.09 5.15
C LEU A 76 4.89 -4.72 5.22
N LEU A 77 4.15 -3.65 5.55
CA LEU A 77 4.73 -2.32 5.72
C LEU A 77 5.72 -2.27 6.89
N ASP A 78 5.43 -2.95 7.99
CA ASP A 78 6.31 -2.99 9.16
C ASP A 78 7.57 -3.82 8.90
N LYS A 79 7.43 -4.96 8.20
CA LYS A 79 8.59 -5.75 7.76
C LYS A 79 9.46 -4.97 6.77
N ALA A 80 8.85 -4.21 5.87
CA ALA A 80 9.58 -3.34 4.94
C ALA A 80 10.32 -2.20 5.67
N ALA A 81 9.74 -1.66 6.75
CA ALA A 81 10.40 -0.68 7.60
C ALA A 81 11.56 -1.30 8.40
N LYS A 82 11.34 -2.46 9.04
CA LYS A 82 12.36 -3.18 9.82
C LYS A 82 13.58 -3.55 8.99
N THR A 83 13.37 -3.99 7.74
CA THR A 83 14.45 -4.37 6.82
C THR A 83 15.15 -3.19 6.15
N GLY A 84 14.81 -1.95 6.50
CA GLY A 84 15.45 -0.73 5.97
C GLY A 84 15.08 -0.41 4.52
N LEU A 85 14.06 -1.07 3.97
CA LEU A 85 13.65 -0.89 2.58
C LEU A 85 12.72 0.34 2.41
N ILE A 86 11.98 0.71 3.45
CA ILE A 86 11.26 1.99 3.57
C ILE A 86 11.63 2.63 4.93
N LYS A 87 11.72 3.97 5.00
CA LYS A 87 11.89 4.68 6.29
C LYS A 87 10.63 4.54 7.17
N LYS A 88 10.81 4.45 8.50
CA LYS A 88 9.71 4.29 9.49
C LYS A 88 8.51 5.23 9.22
N ASN A 89 8.78 6.54 9.05
CA ASN A 89 7.73 7.53 8.81
C ASN A 89 6.96 7.32 7.49
N THR A 90 7.60 6.74 6.48
CA THR A 90 6.90 6.44 5.20
C THR A 90 5.98 5.24 5.35
N ALA A 91 6.33 4.24 6.18
CA ALA A 91 5.41 3.17 6.53
C ALA A 91 4.21 3.71 7.33
N SER A 92 4.45 4.55 8.35
CA SER A 92 3.38 5.17 9.15
C SER A 92 2.42 6.02 8.32
N ARG A 93 2.95 6.87 7.41
CA ARG A 93 2.12 7.66 6.50
C ARG A 93 1.26 6.80 5.58
N LYS A 94 1.79 5.68 5.09
CA LYS A 94 1.04 4.73 4.24
C LYS A 94 -0.09 4.05 5.01
N LYS A 95 0.17 3.61 6.25
CA LYS A 95 -0.87 3.05 7.12
C LYS A 95 -1.99 4.06 7.34
N SER A 96 -1.65 5.25 7.82
CA SER A 96 -2.60 6.33 8.10
C SER A 96 -3.48 6.68 6.90
N ARG A 97 -2.89 6.81 5.69
CA ARG A 97 -3.65 7.10 4.47
C ARG A 97 -4.68 6.02 4.13
N ILE A 98 -4.33 4.74 4.28
CA ILE A 98 -5.25 3.63 3.99
C ILE A 98 -6.40 3.62 4.99
N THR A 99 -6.10 3.76 6.29
CA THR A 99 -7.12 3.81 7.34
C THR A 99 -8.08 4.97 7.11
N LYS A 100 -7.56 6.16 6.81
CA LYS A 100 -8.37 7.35 6.54
C LYS A 100 -9.26 7.19 5.30
N LEU A 101 -8.79 6.48 4.27
CA LEU A 101 -9.59 6.21 3.09
C LEU A 101 -10.77 5.28 3.41
N ILE A 102 -10.54 4.25 4.22
CA ILE A 102 -11.59 3.32 4.64
C ILE A 102 -12.60 4.03 5.55
N SER A 103 -12.12 4.79 6.55
CA SER A 103 -13.02 5.51 7.47
C SER A 103 -13.86 6.58 6.76
N LYS A 104 -13.27 7.31 5.80
CA LYS A 104 -14.00 8.28 4.98
C LYS A 104 -15.05 7.63 4.08
N SER A 105 -14.88 6.36 3.72
CA SER A 105 -15.87 5.62 2.93
C SER A 105 -17.00 5.03 3.79
N GLN A 106 -16.88 5.10 5.12
CA GLN A 106 -17.85 4.54 6.08
C GLN A 106 -18.76 5.61 6.68
N GLN A 107 -18.27 6.85 6.76
CA GLN A 107 -19.08 8.04 6.99
C GLN A 107 -19.83 8.43 5.71
#